data_AF-A0A965N857-F1
#
_entry.id   AF-A0A965N857-F1
#
_cell.length_a   1.000
_cell.length_b   1.000
_cell.length_c   1.000
_cell.angle_alpha   90.00
_cell.angle_beta   90.00
_cell.angle_gamma   90.00
#
_symmetry.space_group_name_H-M   'P 1'
#
loop_
_entity.id
_entity.type
_entity.pdbx_description
1 polymer ?
#
loop_
_entity_poly.entity_id
_entity_poly.type
_entity_poly.pdbx_seq_one_letter_code
_entity_poly.pdbx_strand_id
1 'polypeptide(L)'
;MSWIDFLDLMQSLLDGVMFGATYALIGIGFTLIFGVMHKINLSYAAASVGAAYLSLLIVQVAPAPAVYLLAALSGGVLGALVYYLCFRFLPLSQPLATLMSTVGMLLVLEEAIVHATAGMPQNYPAAFAGVVFDIGSFMLRGDLLFVFALGCAAMLGLKLMLERTRLGLATR
;
A
#
# COMPACT_ATOMS: atom_id res chain seq x y z
N MET A 1 -4.97 38.70 5.59
CA MET A 1 -4.60 37.59 4.71
C MET A 1 -4.14 38.20 3.40
N SER A 2 -2.86 38.13 3.11
CA SER A 2 -2.35 38.52 1.79
C SER A 2 -2.90 37.54 0.74
N TRP A 3 -3.01 37.95 -0.53
CA TRP A 3 -3.43 37.05 -1.62
C TRP A 3 -2.50 35.83 -1.75
N ILE A 4 -1.25 35.96 -1.34
CA ILE A 4 -0.24 34.89 -1.34
C ILE A 4 -0.56 33.86 -0.23
N ASP A 5 -0.91 34.33 0.98
CA ASP A 5 -1.28 33.45 2.09
C ASP A 5 -2.48 32.54 1.75
N PHE A 6 -3.43 33.06 0.96
CA PHE A 6 -4.59 32.29 0.52
C PHE A 6 -4.20 31.20 -0.50
N LEU A 7 -3.29 31.50 -1.42
CA LEU A 7 -2.78 30.53 -2.39
C LEU A 7 -1.98 29.43 -1.71
N ASP A 8 -1.12 29.77 -0.75
CA ASP A 8 -0.34 28.81 0.03
C ASP A 8 -1.24 27.88 0.86
N LEU A 9 -2.33 28.42 1.43
CA LEU A 9 -3.33 27.61 2.13
C LEU A 9 -4.03 26.63 1.18
N MET A 10 -4.46 27.09 0.01
CA MET A 10 -5.10 26.23 -0.99
C MET A 10 -4.15 25.14 -1.51
N GLN A 11 -2.88 25.47 -1.75
CA GLN A 11 -1.87 24.51 -2.15
C GLN A 11 -1.61 23.46 -1.06
N SER A 12 -1.48 23.90 0.20
CA SER A 12 -1.28 22.99 1.34
C SER A 12 -2.46 22.04 1.54
N LEU A 13 -3.69 22.50 1.30
CA LEU A 13 -4.88 21.65 1.33
C LEU A 13 -4.88 20.63 0.20
N LEU A 14 -4.51 21.04 -1.03
CA LEU A 14 -4.40 20.13 -2.16
C LEU A 14 -3.33 19.06 -1.93
N ASP A 15 -2.13 19.44 -1.51
CA ASP A 15 -1.06 18.51 -1.15
C ASP A 15 -1.51 17.57 -0.02
N GLY A 16 -2.19 18.11 1.00
CA GLY A 16 -2.76 17.31 2.09
C GLY A 16 -3.76 16.26 1.62
N VAL A 17 -4.65 16.59 0.68
CA VAL A 17 -5.58 15.62 0.08
C VAL A 17 -4.83 14.54 -0.69
N MET A 18 -3.81 14.92 -1.48
CA MET A 18 -3.03 13.96 -2.25
C MET A 18 -2.22 13.01 -1.35
N PHE A 19 -1.58 13.53 -0.30
CA PHE A 19 -0.92 12.71 0.73
C PHE A 19 -1.92 11.80 1.45
N GLY A 20 -3.13 12.31 1.72
CA GLY A 20 -4.23 11.55 2.30
C GLY A 20 -4.60 10.32 1.48
N ALA A 21 -4.49 10.37 0.15
CA ALA A 21 -4.79 9.22 -0.72
C ALA A 21 -3.85 8.03 -0.50
N THR A 22 -2.58 8.28 -0.17
CA THR A 22 -1.63 7.21 0.20
C THR A 22 -2.11 6.47 1.45
N TYR A 23 -2.52 7.21 2.49
CA TYR A 23 -3.06 6.62 3.71
C TYR A 23 -4.41 5.92 3.46
N ALA A 24 -5.25 6.50 2.60
CA ALA A 24 -6.50 5.87 2.19
C ALA A 24 -6.27 4.53 1.49
N LEU A 25 -5.29 4.44 0.58
CA LEU A 25 -4.90 3.19 -0.08
C LEU A 25 -4.45 2.11 0.91
N ILE A 26 -3.60 2.47 1.86
CA ILE A 26 -3.15 1.57 2.93
C ILE A 26 -4.37 1.07 3.73
N GLY A 27 -5.28 1.98 4.09
CA GLY A 27 -6.52 1.69 4.81
C GLY A 27 -7.48 0.80 4.03
N ILE A 28 -7.64 1.01 2.71
CA ILE A 28 -8.49 0.18 1.84
C ILE A 28 -7.97 -1.26 1.82
N GLY A 29 -6.66 -1.47 1.65
CA GLY A 29 -6.09 -2.81 1.65
C GLY A 29 -6.27 -3.52 3.00
N PHE A 30 -6.01 -2.81 4.10
CA PHE A 30 -6.20 -3.34 5.45
C PHE A 30 -7.68 -3.68 5.72
N THR A 31 -8.60 -2.76 5.44
CA THR A 31 -10.04 -3.00 5.66
C THR A 31 -10.58 -4.13 4.79
N LEU A 32 -10.05 -4.33 3.58
CA LEU A 32 -10.43 -5.46 2.72
C LEU A 32 -10.02 -6.81 3.32
N ILE A 33 -8.77 -6.93 3.80
CA ILE A 33 -8.27 -8.17 4.43
C ILE A 33 -9.13 -8.55 5.63
N PHE A 34 -9.42 -7.56 6.49
CA PHE A 34 -10.22 -7.78 7.69
C PHE A 34 -11.69 -8.02 7.35
N GLY A 35 -12.23 -7.30 6.36
CA GLY A 35 -13.61 -7.41 5.91
C GLY A 35 -13.94 -8.78 5.33
N VAL A 36 -12.99 -9.40 4.62
CA VAL A 36 -13.19 -10.73 4.02
C VAL A 36 -12.84 -11.87 4.97
N MET A 37 -11.73 -11.76 5.73
CA MET A 37 -11.26 -12.86 6.57
C MET A 37 -11.73 -12.82 8.01
N HIS A 38 -12.24 -11.69 8.49
CA HIS A 38 -12.56 -11.45 9.91
C HIS A 38 -11.40 -11.79 10.87
N LYS A 39 -10.15 -11.62 10.39
CA LYS A 39 -8.93 -11.91 11.14
C LYS A 39 -8.01 -10.71 11.09
N ILE A 40 -7.42 -10.41 12.24
CA ILE A 40 -6.47 -9.30 12.35
C ILE A 40 -5.11 -9.72 11.77
N ASN A 41 -4.61 -8.95 10.80
CA ASN A 41 -3.28 -9.15 10.22
C ASN A 41 -2.34 -8.00 10.60
N LEU A 42 -1.52 -8.20 11.63
CA LEU A 42 -0.51 -7.22 12.04
C LEU A 42 0.71 -7.19 11.13
N SER A 43 0.97 -8.26 10.37
CA SER A 43 2.09 -8.33 9.42
C SER A 43 1.85 -7.58 8.11
N TYR A 44 0.67 -7.00 7.89
CA TYR A 44 0.28 -6.38 6.62
C TYR A 44 1.25 -5.29 6.15
N ALA A 45 1.66 -4.39 7.05
CA ALA A 45 2.59 -3.31 6.73
C ALA A 45 3.98 -3.87 6.38
N ALA A 46 4.50 -4.79 7.20
CA ALA A 46 5.80 -5.41 6.95
C ALA A 46 5.83 -6.25 5.66
N ALA A 47 4.73 -6.96 5.32
CA ALA A 47 4.62 -7.67 4.05
C ALA A 47 4.62 -6.69 2.86
N SER A 48 3.93 -5.55 2.99
CA SER A 48 3.89 -4.51 1.95
C SER A 48 5.28 -3.86 1.75
N VAL A 49 5.99 -3.59 2.84
CA VAL A 49 7.37 -3.06 2.79
C VAL A 49 8.34 -4.11 2.24
N GLY A 50 8.21 -5.37 2.65
CA GLY A 50 8.99 -6.49 2.12
C GLY A 50 8.80 -6.65 0.61
N ALA A 51 7.58 -6.50 0.11
CA ALA A 51 7.29 -6.51 -1.31
C ALA A 51 7.97 -5.36 -2.07
N ALA A 52 7.98 -4.15 -1.48
CA ALA A 52 8.72 -3.02 -2.05
C ALA A 52 10.24 -3.31 -2.08
N TYR A 53 10.82 -3.91 -1.04
CA TYR A 53 12.24 -4.27 -1.07
C TYR A 53 12.56 -5.39 -2.07
N LEU A 54 11.68 -6.39 -2.21
CA LEU A 54 11.85 -7.44 -3.21
C LEU A 54 11.83 -6.89 -4.64
N SER A 55 11.03 -5.85 -4.91
CA SER A 55 11.01 -5.24 -6.23
C SER A 55 12.29 -4.46 -6.56
N LEU A 56 13.01 -3.96 -5.55
CA LEU A 56 14.27 -3.25 -5.77
C LEU A 56 15.38 -4.16 -6.33
N LEU A 57 15.24 -5.50 -6.25
CA LEU A 57 16.21 -6.42 -6.85
C LEU A 57 16.40 -6.22 -8.35
N ILE A 58 15.39 -5.70 -9.06
CA ILE A 58 15.45 -5.46 -10.51
C ILE A 58 15.68 -3.99 -10.87
N VAL A 59 15.83 -3.08 -9.90
CA VAL A 59 15.87 -1.63 -10.15
C VAL A 59 17.02 -1.20 -11.07
N GLN A 60 18.13 -1.93 -11.05
CA GLN A 60 19.32 -1.65 -11.85
C GLN A 60 19.21 -2.12 -13.31
N VAL A 61 18.26 -3.02 -13.61
CA VAL A 61 18.16 -3.72 -14.90
C VAL A 61 16.80 -3.55 -15.59
N ALA A 62 15.80 -2.99 -14.88
CA ALA A 62 14.44 -2.84 -15.36
C ALA A 62 13.93 -1.41 -15.17
N PRO A 63 13.05 -0.91 -16.05
CA PRO A 63 12.47 0.42 -15.91
C PRO A 63 11.52 0.50 -14.72
N ALA A 64 11.30 1.71 -14.20
CA ALA A 64 10.49 1.93 -13.00
C ALA A 64 9.11 1.24 -13.01
N PRO A 65 8.31 1.24 -14.11
CA PRO A 65 7.03 0.52 -14.16
C PRO A 65 7.14 -0.99 -13.86
N ALA A 66 8.22 -1.63 -14.29
CA ALA A 66 8.45 -3.05 -14.02
C ALA A 66 8.74 -3.30 -12.53
N VAL A 67 9.43 -2.37 -11.87
CA VAL A 67 9.68 -2.39 -10.42
C VAL A 67 8.35 -2.28 -9.65
N TYR A 68 7.46 -1.36 -10.03
CA TYR A 68 6.12 -1.26 -9.41
C TYR A 68 5.27 -2.52 -9.61
N LEU A 69 5.29 -3.09 -10.81
CA LEU A 69 4.56 -4.33 -11.09
C LEU A 69 5.09 -5.49 -10.24
N LEU A 70 6.42 -5.61 -10.12
CA LEU A 70 7.03 -6.62 -9.27
C LEU A 70 6.70 -6.41 -7.78
N ALA A 71 6.58 -5.17 -7.31
CA ALA A 71 6.12 -4.88 -5.95
C ALA A 71 4.68 -5.36 -5.72
N ALA A 72 3.77 -5.10 -6.67
CA ALA A 72 2.39 -5.58 -6.58
C ALA A 72 2.31 -7.12 -6.57
N LEU A 73 3.06 -7.77 -7.45
CA LEU A 73 3.10 -9.25 -7.52
C LEU A 73 3.71 -9.87 -6.27
N SER A 74 4.86 -9.37 -5.81
CA SER A 74 5.51 -9.86 -4.58
C SER A 74 4.64 -9.59 -3.34
N GLY A 75 3.90 -8.49 -3.29
CA GLY A 75 2.92 -8.23 -2.24
C GLY A 75 1.80 -9.26 -2.22
N GLY A 76 1.29 -9.66 -3.39
CA GLY A 76 0.33 -10.76 -3.51
C GLY A 76 0.89 -12.10 -3.04
N VAL A 77 2.13 -12.41 -3.42
CA VAL A 77 2.83 -13.64 -2.99
C VAL A 77 3.08 -13.66 -1.48
N LEU A 78 3.59 -12.57 -0.91
CA LEU A 78 3.81 -12.44 0.53
C LEU A 78 2.48 -12.51 1.30
N GLY A 79 1.42 -11.86 0.80
CA GLY A 79 0.08 -11.95 1.38
C GLY A 79 -0.47 -13.39 1.37
N ALA A 80 -0.28 -14.12 0.28
CA ALA A 80 -0.64 -15.54 0.20
C ALA A 80 0.19 -16.39 1.17
N LEU A 81 1.49 -16.12 1.28
CA LEU A 81 2.38 -16.80 2.21
C LEU A 81 1.93 -16.57 3.67
N VAL A 82 1.60 -15.33 4.05
CA VAL A 82 1.01 -15.01 5.36
C VAL A 82 -0.29 -15.79 5.57
N TYR A 83 -1.15 -15.89 4.54
CA TYR A 83 -2.38 -16.68 4.66
C TYR A 83 -2.11 -18.16 4.93
N TYR A 84 -1.20 -18.79 4.18
CA TYR A 84 -0.90 -20.21 4.36
C TYR A 84 -0.21 -20.51 5.69
N LEU A 85 0.69 -19.64 6.16
CA LEU A 85 1.43 -19.86 7.40
C LEU A 85 0.63 -19.47 8.65
N CYS A 86 -0.08 -18.34 8.61
CA CYS A 86 -0.74 -17.78 9.80
C CYS A 86 -2.25 -18.02 9.86
N PHE A 87 -2.94 -18.13 8.72
CA PHE A 87 -4.41 -18.16 8.74
C PHE A 87 -5.01 -19.51 8.40
N ARG A 88 -4.36 -20.31 7.55
CA ARG A 88 -4.91 -21.57 7.05
C ARG A 88 -5.19 -22.59 8.16
N PHE A 89 -4.33 -22.66 9.18
CA PHE A 89 -4.41 -23.68 10.24
C PHE A 89 -5.11 -23.20 11.51
N LEU A 90 -5.40 -21.90 11.60
CA LEU A 90 -5.96 -21.29 12.80
C LEU A 90 -7.47 -21.08 12.65
N PRO A 91 -8.32 -21.64 13.52
CA PRO A 91 -9.77 -21.44 13.42
C PRO A 91 -10.18 -20.02 13.86
N LEU A 92 -11.33 -19.55 13.36
CA LEU A 92 -11.90 -18.25 13.75
C LEU A 92 -12.27 -18.16 15.25
N SER A 93 -12.49 -19.31 15.90
CA SER A 93 -12.79 -19.37 17.34
C SER A 93 -11.61 -18.95 18.23
N GLN A 94 -10.40 -18.82 17.68
CA GLN A 94 -9.19 -18.46 18.43
C GLN A 94 -8.55 -17.17 17.85
N PRO A 95 -9.19 -16.00 18.07
CA PRO A 95 -8.69 -14.73 17.52
C PRO A 95 -7.34 -14.33 18.11
N LEU A 96 -7.08 -14.65 19.39
CA LEU A 96 -5.79 -14.36 20.03
C LEU A 96 -4.64 -15.13 19.37
N ALA A 97 -4.84 -16.42 19.06
CA ALA A 97 -3.83 -17.26 18.43
C ALA A 97 -3.51 -16.77 17.00
N THR A 98 -4.55 -16.30 16.29
CA THR A 98 -4.38 -15.65 14.98
C THR A 98 -3.54 -14.38 15.09
N LEU A 99 -3.86 -13.51 16.05
CA LEU A 99 -3.10 -12.28 16.28
C LEU A 99 -1.64 -12.58 16.61
N MET A 100 -1.38 -13.47 17.57
CA MET A 100 -0.02 -13.89 17.95
C MET A 100 0.77 -14.46 16.78
N SER A 101 0.13 -15.28 15.92
CA SER A 101 0.77 -15.80 14.72
C SER A 101 1.19 -14.69 13.76
N THR A 102 0.33 -13.69 13.55
CA THR A 102 0.66 -12.55 12.68
C THR A 102 1.70 -11.61 13.29
N VAL A 103 1.79 -11.51 14.62
CA VAL A 103 2.91 -10.82 15.29
C VAL A 103 4.21 -11.57 15.07
N GLY A 104 4.21 -12.90 15.19
CA GLY A 104 5.38 -13.70 14.86
C GLY A 104 5.83 -13.48 13.41
N MET A 105 4.88 -13.47 12.47
CA MET A 105 5.17 -13.21 11.07
C MET A 105 5.65 -11.78 10.79
N LEU A 106 5.10 -10.79 11.51
CA LEU A 106 5.56 -9.40 11.47
C LEU A 106 7.06 -9.34 11.81
N LEU A 107 7.46 -9.91 12.95
CA LEU A 107 8.87 -9.93 13.39
C LEU A 107 9.77 -10.67 12.39
N VAL A 108 9.33 -11.81 11.85
CA VAL A 108 10.10 -12.56 10.84
C VAL A 108 10.33 -11.72 9.58
N LEU A 109 9.31 -11.02 9.09
CA LEU A 109 9.44 -10.15 7.93
C LEU A 109 10.33 -8.95 8.21
N GLU A 110 10.16 -8.30 9.36
CA GLU A 110 11.00 -7.17 9.76
C GLU A 110 12.47 -7.57 9.86
N GLU A 111 12.79 -8.67 10.54
CA GLU A 111 14.16 -9.18 10.63
C GLU A 111 14.72 -9.56 9.25
N ALA A 112 13.92 -10.21 8.41
CA ALA A 112 14.34 -10.53 7.04
C ALA A 112 14.67 -9.26 6.22
N ILE A 113 13.87 -8.20 6.36
CA ILE A 113 14.10 -6.91 5.70
C ILE A 113 15.38 -6.27 6.24
N VAL A 114 15.55 -6.21 7.56
CA VAL A 114 16.74 -5.60 8.19
C VAL A 114 18.00 -6.34 7.77
N HIS A 115 17.99 -7.67 7.78
CA HIS A 115 19.11 -8.48 7.32
C HIS A 115 19.42 -8.29 5.83
N ALA A 116 18.39 -8.18 4.98
CA ALA A 116 18.58 -7.97 3.54
C ALA A 116 19.09 -6.57 3.20
N THR A 117 18.71 -5.55 3.97
CA THR A 117 19.02 -4.13 3.72
C THR A 117 20.15 -3.58 4.59
N ALA A 118 20.74 -4.43 5.45
CA ALA A 118 21.65 -4.03 6.52
C ALA A 118 21.09 -2.92 7.43
N GLY A 119 19.75 -2.85 7.56
CA GLY A 119 19.04 -1.81 8.30
C GLY A 119 19.11 -0.41 7.68
N MET A 120 19.59 -0.27 6.44
CA MET A 120 19.71 1.03 5.77
C MET A 120 18.50 1.28 4.87
N PRO A 121 17.86 2.48 4.95
CA PRO A 121 16.76 2.82 4.08
C PRO A 121 17.23 2.88 2.63
N GLN A 122 16.52 2.18 1.73
CA GLN A 122 16.80 2.21 0.30
C GLN A 122 15.87 3.20 -0.40
N ASN A 123 16.42 3.91 -1.39
CA ASN A 123 15.63 4.79 -2.24
C ASN A 123 14.82 3.96 -3.23
N TYR A 124 13.51 4.22 -3.30
CA TYR A 124 12.66 3.61 -4.30
C TYR A 124 12.67 4.45 -5.59
N PRO A 125 12.76 3.84 -6.79
CA PRO A 125 12.77 4.59 -8.04
C PRO A 125 11.48 5.40 -8.16
N ALA A 126 11.61 6.71 -8.41
CA ALA A 126 10.46 7.56 -8.63
C ALA A 126 9.98 7.42 -10.08
N ALA A 127 8.74 6.95 -10.29
CA ALA A 127 8.10 6.90 -11.62
C ALA A 127 8.04 8.28 -12.30
N PHE A 128 7.84 9.34 -11.52
CA PHE A 128 7.55 10.70 -11.99
C PHE A 128 8.52 11.73 -11.38
N ALA A 129 9.78 11.36 -11.14
CA ALA A 129 10.78 12.28 -10.59
C ALA A 129 10.85 13.59 -11.39
N GLY A 130 10.58 14.71 -10.72
CA GLY A 130 10.66 16.05 -11.31
C GLY A 130 9.49 16.45 -12.21
N VAL A 131 8.45 15.62 -12.35
CA VAL A 131 7.24 16.01 -13.09
C VAL A 131 6.37 16.85 -12.16
N VAL A 132 6.39 18.16 -12.39
CA VAL A 132 5.49 19.12 -11.73
C VAL A 132 4.55 19.68 -12.80
N PHE A 133 3.26 19.60 -12.54
CA PHE A 133 2.23 20.23 -13.35
C PHE A 133 1.91 21.59 -12.76
N ASP A 134 2.32 22.65 -13.46
CA ASP A 134 1.96 24.02 -13.10
C ASP A 134 0.57 24.34 -13.65
N ILE A 135 -0.44 24.35 -12.79
CA ILE A 135 -1.80 24.78 -13.14
C ILE A 135 -1.99 26.19 -12.59
N GLY A 136 -1.61 27.18 -13.40
CA GLY A 136 -1.65 28.59 -13.02
C GLY A 136 -0.68 28.89 -11.88
N SER A 137 -1.21 29.18 -10.69
CA SER A 137 -0.43 29.43 -9.47
C SER A 137 -0.21 28.20 -8.60
N PHE A 138 -0.77 27.04 -8.96
CA PHE A 138 -0.66 25.81 -8.19
C PHE A 138 0.35 24.85 -8.80
N MET A 139 1.24 24.30 -7.97
CA MET A 139 2.18 23.26 -8.36
C MET A 139 1.66 21.89 -7.92
N LEU A 140 1.43 21.00 -8.90
CA LEU A 140 0.98 19.63 -8.64
C LEU A 140 2.11 18.64 -8.91
N ARG A 141 2.52 17.94 -7.86
CA ARG A 141 3.51 16.88 -7.92
C ARG A 141 2.96 15.64 -8.64
N GLY A 142 3.60 15.21 -9.72
CA GLY A 142 3.16 14.09 -10.54
C GLY A 142 3.12 12.75 -9.79
N ASP A 143 4.01 12.54 -8.83
CA ASP A 143 4.03 11.37 -7.95
C ASP A 143 2.78 11.31 -7.05
N LEU A 144 2.41 12.44 -6.43
CA LEU A 144 1.23 12.57 -5.60
C LEU A 144 -0.06 12.39 -6.41
N LEU A 145 -0.12 12.99 -7.61
CA LEU A 145 -1.25 12.84 -8.52
C LEU A 145 -1.42 11.40 -8.98
N PHE A 146 -0.32 10.70 -9.28
CA PHE A 146 -0.35 9.29 -9.67
C PHE A 146 -0.89 8.40 -8.54
N VAL A 147 -0.40 8.59 -7.31
CA VAL A 147 -0.88 7.83 -6.14
C VAL A 147 -2.35 8.13 -5.88
N PHE A 148 -2.78 9.39 -6.00
CA PHE A 148 -4.18 9.77 -5.89
C PHE A 148 -5.05 9.09 -6.94
N ALA A 149 -4.65 9.13 -8.22
CA ALA A 149 -5.38 8.48 -9.30
C ALA A 149 -5.46 6.96 -9.10
N LEU A 150 -4.37 6.32 -8.67
CA LEU A 150 -4.34 4.90 -8.33
C LEU A 150 -5.26 4.59 -7.15
N GLY A 151 -5.31 5.46 -6.13
CA GLY A 151 -6.21 5.37 -4.99
C GLY A 151 -7.68 5.42 -5.39
N CYS A 152 -8.07 6.41 -6.21
CA CYS A 152 -9.41 6.50 -6.75
C CYS A 152 -9.76 5.27 -7.61
N ALA A 153 -8.84 4.81 -8.47
CA ALA A 153 -9.05 3.63 -9.29
C ALA A 153 -9.23 2.36 -8.45
N ALA A 154 -8.40 2.17 -7.42
CA ALA A 154 -8.50 1.04 -6.50
C ALA A 154 -9.81 1.07 -5.70
N MET A 155 -10.23 2.24 -5.22
CA MET A 155 -11.49 2.41 -4.49
C MET A 155 -12.70 2.12 -5.38
N LEU A 156 -12.73 2.69 -6.59
CA LEU A 156 -13.80 2.42 -7.57
C LEU A 156 -13.81 0.96 -8.00
N GLY A 157 -12.64 0.38 -8.27
CA GLY A 157 -12.47 -1.02 -8.61
C GLY A 157 -12.99 -1.93 -7.50
N LEU A 158 -12.63 -1.66 -6.25
CA LEU A 158 -13.10 -2.43 -5.10
C LEU A 158 -14.61 -2.28 -4.90
N LYS A 159 -15.15 -1.06 -4.99
CA LYS A 159 -16.59 -0.81 -4.90
C LYS A 159 -17.36 -1.60 -5.96
N LEU A 160 -16.93 -1.52 -7.22
CA LEU A 160 -17.52 -2.28 -8.32
C LEU A 160 -17.40 -3.79 -8.10
N MET A 161 -16.25 -4.25 -7.61
CA MET A 161 -16.05 -5.66 -7.29
C MET A 161 -17.06 -6.13 -6.22
N LEU A 162 -17.21 -5.38 -5.14
CA LEU A 162 -18.11 -5.74 -4.04
C LEU A 162 -19.60 -5.61 -4.42
N GLU A 163 -19.98 -4.61 -5.22
CA GLU A 163 -21.39 -4.37 -5.55
C GLU A 163 -21.88 -5.17 -6.76
N ARG A 164 -20.99 -5.49 -7.72
CA ARG A 164 -21.39 -6.08 -9.02
C ARG A 164 -20.91 -7.50 -9.24
N THR A 165 -19.97 -8.02 -8.44
CA THR A 165 -19.44 -9.37 -8.67
C THR A 165 -19.97 -10.39 -7.67
N ARG A 166 -19.91 -11.66 -8.07
CA ARG A 166 -20.30 -12.80 -7.21
C ARG A 166 -19.47 -12.88 -5.94
N LEU A 167 -18.23 -12.37 -5.95
CA LEU A 167 -17.36 -12.33 -4.77
C LEU A 167 -17.95 -11.42 -3.69
N GLY A 168 -18.50 -10.27 -4.07
CA GLY A 168 -19.13 -9.34 -3.13
C GLY A 168 -20.44 -9.87 -2.54
N LEU A 169 -21.21 -10.63 -3.32
CA LEU A 169 -22.41 -11.32 -2.83
C LEU A 169 -22.08 -12.42 -1.81
N ALA A 170 -20.91 -13.07 -1.93
CA ALA A 170 -20.46 -14.11 -1.00
C ALA A 170 -19.91 -13.55 0.31
N THR A 171 -19.58 -12.25 0.36
CA THR A 171 -19.06 -11.57 1.56
C THR A 171 -20.14 -10.88 2.41
N ARG A 172 -21.40 -10.79 1.95
CA ARG A 172 -22.55 -10.31 2.74
C ARG A 172 -23.18 -11.46 3.51
#